data_AF-A0A7S2P7Q5-F1
#
_entry.id   AF-A0A7S2P7Q5-F1
#
_cell.length_a   1.000
_cell.length_b   1.000
_cell.length_c   1.000
_cell.angle_alpha   90.00
_cell.angle_beta   90.00
_cell.angle_gamma   90.00
#
_symmetry.space_group_name_H-M   'P 1'
#
loop_
_entity.id
_entity.type
_entity.pdbx_description
1 polymer ?
#
loop_
_entity_poly.entity_id
_entity_poly.type
_entity_poly.pdbx_seq_one_letter_code
_entity_poly.pdbx_strand_id
1 'polypeptide(L)'
;PPPAERPGRRRPAMPFTSKDAKRVLTVPHPPLKAAGQAASVGEVPASSSSSSPPNARLVDALRHTAADYDRIRDIAMRIRKKNYGLREFFEDCVHSFPELRLFFCEEAQGSAKTSSGVSNEAEYQRTIAALFAVYWLLRIDGRDGDGRVSFCYGVDTSWQPWKPKRLGNSTVSFKKVRSLDVNNTMVLRSRSDSDAKAQVTTQAKEVADPESESAPPCSHYPDDSSDSAASKSTVALEQGMAFQLMTEVQKRASFFETMQWPMFENLIAQAGCQPQAKDGIDRVMALLCLTAFHDIMKVEALLPVVQKEHAPYLGYEAGVVIRDHDIALSYVLEHFPSLLPSFAGLQEGAKR
;
A
#
# COMPACT_ATOMS: atom_id res chain seq x y z
N PRO A 1 75.03 25.53 -2.34
CA PRO A 1 73.63 25.62 -2.81
C PRO A 1 72.96 24.24 -2.84
N PRO A 2 72.15 23.90 -1.82
CA PRO A 2 71.38 22.66 -1.79
C PRO A 2 70.06 22.80 -2.61
N PRO A 3 69.45 21.67 -3.03
CA PRO A 3 68.35 21.65 -4.00
C PRO A 3 66.97 21.88 -3.37
N ALA A 4 66.06 22.40 -4.20
CA ALA A 4 64.70 22.82 -3.85
C ALA A 4 63.79 21.68 -3.36
N GLU A 5 63.15 21.91 -2.21
CA GLU A 5 62.09 21.07 -1.63
C GLU A 5 60.83 21.05 -2.51
N ARG A 6 60.26 19.86 -2.70
CA ARG A 6 58.94 19.67 -3.33
C ARG A 6 57.84 19.81 -2.27
N PRO A 7 56.73 20.53 -2.54
CA PRO A 7 55.61 20.64 -1.62
C PRO A 7 54.83 19.34 -1.49
N GLY A 8 54.55 18.97 -0.24
CA GLY A 8 53.89 17.72 0.14
C GLY A 8 52.47 17.54 -0.41
N ARG A 9 52.17 16.29 -0.77
CA ARG A 9 50.81 15.80 -1.05
C ARG A 9 49.94 16.01 0.19
N ARG A 10 48.98 16.93 0.10
CA ARG A 10 47.85 17.01 1.03
C ARG A 10 46.99 15.76 0.86
N ARG A 11 46.80 14.99 1.94
CA ARG A 11 45.71 14.01 2.06
C ARG A 11 44.37 14.78 2.09
N PRO A 12 43.33 14.35 1.35
CA PRO A 12 41.99 14.78 1.67
C PRO A 12 41.45 13.99 2.87
N ALA A 13 41.06 14.74 3.90
CA ALA A 13 40.06 14.39 4.91
C ALA A 13 38.70 14.09 4.23
N MET A 14 37.70 13.37 4.74
CA MET A 14 37.42 12.55 5.94
C MET A 14 36.07 11.83 5.62
N PRO A 15 35.62 10.83 6.40
CA PRO A 15 34.50 9.97 6.05
C PRO A 15 33.14 10.66 6.25
N PHE A 16 32.19 10.39 5.36
CA PHE A 16 30.77 10.62 5.61
C PHE A 16 30.29 9.60 6.65
N THR A 17 30.18 9.99 7.91
CA THR A 17 29.42 9.20 8.89
C THR A 17 27.94 9.51 8.71
N SER A 18 27.29 8.70 7.88
CA SER A 18 25.83 8.62 7.72
C SER A 18 25.19 8.10 9.02
N LYS A 19 24.82 8.99 9.94
CA LYS A 19 24.00 8.61 11.10
C LYS A 19 22.63 9.27 11.16
N ASP A 20 22.36 10.31 10.40
CA ASP A 20 21.04 10.96 10.36
C ASP A 20 20.68 11.43 8.94
N ALA A 21 20.80 10.56 7.95
CA ALA A 21 20.05 10.76 6.71
C ALA A 21 18.57 10.61 7.09
N LYS A 22 17.94 11.72 7.49
CA LYS A 22 16.49 11.82 7.76
C LYS A 22 15.80 11.06 6.64
N ARG A 23 15.09 9.98 6.98
CA ARG A 23 14.38 9.17 6.00
C ARG A 23 13.41 10.10 5.29
N VAL A 24 13.76 10.49 4.07
CA VAL A 24 12.91 11.32 3.24
C VAL A 24 11.76 10.44 2.84
N LEU A 25 10.57 10.78 3.31
CA LEU A 25 9.35 10.13 2.88
C LEU A 25 9.23 10.18 1.38
N THR A 26 8.87 9.05 0.79
CA THR A 26 8.64 8.97 -0.64
C THR A 26 7.33 9.66 -1.05
N VAL A 27 6.33 9.72 -0.16
CA VAL A 27 5.12 10.52 -0.36
C VAL A 27 4.93 11.54 0.78
N PRO A 28 4.47 12.77 0.48
CA PRO A 28 4.28 13.79 1.49
C PRO A 28 3.18 13.38 2.48
N HIS A 29 3.26 13.91 3.69
CA HIS A 29 2.21 13.70 4.69
C HIS A 29 0.92 14.41 4.31
N PRO A 30 -0.25 13.88 4.74
CA PRO A 30 -1.49 14.63 4.67
C PRO A 30 -1.32 15.93 5.47
N PRO A 31 -1.88 17.06 5.01
CA PRO A 31 -1.81 18.30 5.77
C PRO A 31 -2.49 18.06 7.13
N LEU A 32 -1.70 18.12 8.19
CA LEU A 32 -2.20 18.12 9.56
C LEU A 32 -2.94 19.44 9.73
N LYS A 33 -4.28 19.41 9.74
CA LYS A 33 -5.04 20.59 10.15
C LYS A 33 -4.53 20.96 11.54
N ALA A 34 -4.02 22.18 11.69
CA ALA A 34 -3.69 22.71 13.01
C ALA A 34 -4.92 22.48 13.89
N ALA A 35 -4.76 21.75 14.99
CA ALA A 35 -5.84 21.24 15.83
C ALA A 35 -6.74 22.32 16.49
N GLY A 36 -6.70 23.56 16.03
CA GLY A 36 -7.40 24.72 16.59
C GLY A 36 -8.54 25.31 15.76
N GLN A 37 -8.91 24.75 14.60
CA GLN A 37 -10.10 25.19 13.85
C GLN A 37 -11.15 24.09 13.79
N ALA A 38 -11.66 23.70 14.97
CA ALA A 38 -12.93 23.01 15.05
C ALA A 38 -14.02 24.03 14.66
N ALA A 39 -14.52 23.95 13.43
CA ALA A 39 -15.75 24.62 13.07
C ALA A 39 -16.84 24.16 14.05
N SER A 40 -17.62 25.09 14.59
CA SER A 40 -18.76 24.80 15.46
C SER A 40 -19.84 24.08 14.66
N VAL A 41 -19.67 22.77 14.46
CA VAL A 41 -20.67 21.91 13.86
C VAL A 41 -21.68 21.60 14.96
N GLY A 42 -22.95 21.92 14.71
CA GLY A 42 -24.05 21.76 15.66
C GLY A 42 -24.09 20.36 16.26
N GLU A 43 -24.48 20.29 17.53
CA GLU A 43 -24.67 19.05 18.29
C GLU A 43 -25.46 18.03 17.46
N VAL A 44 -24.80 16.95 17.07
CA VAL A 44 -25.48 15.77 16.52
C VAL A 44 -26.30 15.18 17.67
N PRO A 45 -27.63 14.98 17.51
CA PRO A 45 -28.47 14.46 18.58
C PRO A 45 -27.94 13.11 19.07
N ALA A 46 -27.72 13.02 20.38
CA ALA A 46 -27.20 11.83 21.04
C ALA A 46 -28.12 10.63 20.78
N SER A 47 -27.65 9.71 19.93
CA SER A 47 -28.24 8.39 19.77
C SER A 47 -28.17 7.65 21.11
N SER A 48 -29.31 7.17 21.59
CA SER A 48 -29.52 6.61 22.94
C SER A 48 -29.00 5.18 23.15
N SER A 49 -28.16 4.65 22.26
CA SER A 49 -27.48 3.37 22.45
C SER A 49 -26.22 3.57 23.32
N SER A 50 -26.32 3.19 24.60
CA SER A 50 -25.34 3.45 25.66
C SER A 50 -24.05 2.61 25.61
N SER A 51 -23.65 2.04 24.47
CA SER A 51 -22.39 1.31 24.42
C SER A 51 -21.24 2.30 24.41
N SER A 52 -20.32 2.17 25.37
CA SER A 52 -19.05 2.90 25.35
C SER A 52 -18.33 2.58 24.02
N PRO A 53 -17.52 3.46 23.43
CA PRO A 53 -16.79 3.10 22.23
C PRO A 53 -15.66 2.08 22.51
N PRO A 54 -15.25 1.26 21.52
CA PRO A 54 -14.22 0.24 21.69
C PRO A 54 -12.81 0.83 21.87
N ASN A 55 -12.59 2.07 21.44
CA ASN A 55 -11.35 2.82 21.64
C ASN A 55 -11.65 4.34 21.64
N ALA A 56 -11.43 5.02 22.75
CA ALA A 56 -11.72 6.45 22.88
C ALA A 56 -10.87 7.34 21.96
N ARG A 57 -9.60 6.97 21.71
CA ARG A 57 -8.70 7.73 20.83
C ARG A 57 -9.16 7.70 19.39
N LEU A 58 -9.61 6.55 18.90
CA LEU A 58 -10.17 6.43 17.56
C LEU A 58 -11.41 7.32 17.40
N VAL A 59 -12.30 7.32 18.40
CA VAL A 59 -13.49 8.20 18.40
C VAL A 59 -13.07 9.66 18.39
N ASP A 60 -12.17 10.07 19.28
CA ASP A 60 -11.76 11.47 19.38
C ASP A 60 -11.05 11.96 18.12
N ALA A 61 -10.22 11.12 17.50
CA ALA A 61 -9.53 11.44 16.25
C ALA A 61 -10.48 11.64 15.06
N LEU A 62 -11.63 10.95 15.04
CA LEU A 62 -12.58 10.97 13.92
C LEU A 62 -13.89 11.73 14.19
N ARG A 63 -14.15 12.16 15.43
CA ARG A 63 -15.42 12.77 15.92
C ARG A 63 -15.99 13.87 15.02
N HIS A 64 -15.12 14.62 14.35
CA HIS A 64 -15.49 15.77 13.50
C HIS A 64 -14.98 15.63 12.07
N THR A 65 -14.77 14.39 11.63
CA THR A 65 -14.31 14.09 10.28
C THR A 65 -15.38 13.35 9.51
N ALA A 66 -15.45 13.61 8.22
CA ALA A 66 -16.31 12.89 7.29
C ALA A 66 -15.48 12.55 6.06
N ALA A 67 -15.75 11.40 5.46
CA ALA A 67 -15.20 11.05 4.16
C ALA A 67 -15.87 11.87 3.06
N ASP A 68 -15.11 12.35 2.08
CA ASP A 68 -15.62 13.09 0.93
C ASP A 68 -16.10 12.11 -0.15
N TYR A 69 -17.33 11.61 0.01
CA TYR A 69 -17.90 10.58 -0.86
C TYR A 69 -18.05 10.99 -2.31
N ASP A 70 -18.34 12.27 -2.56
CA ASP A 70 -18.44 12.80 -3.92
C ASP A 70 -17.08 12.72 -4.61
N ARG A 71 -16.01 13.09 -3.90
CA ARG A 71 -14.65 12.94 -4.38
C ARG A 71 -14.24 11.48 -4.55
N ILE A 72 -14.56 10.58 -3.60
CA ILE A 72 -14.26 9.14 -3.73
C ILE A 72 -14.94 8.55 -4.98
N ARG A 73 -16.21 8.92 -5.22
CA ARG A 73 -16.94 8.52 -6.43
C ARG A 73 -16.29 9.07 -7.68
N ASP A 74 -15.86 10.33 -7.66
CA ASP A 74 -15.16 10.96 -8.77
C ASP A 74 -13.80 10.31 -9.06
N ILE A 75 -13.03 9.93 -8.02
CA ILE A 75 -11.81 9.11 -8.17
C ILE A 75 -12.18 7.83 -8.94
N ALA A 76 -13.18 7.08 -8.49
CA ALA A 76 -13.58 5.82 -9.12
C ALA A 76 -14.00 5.99 -10.60
N MET A 77 -14.69 7.09 -10.94
CA MET A 77 -15.08 7.42 -12.31
C MET A 77 -13.91 7.86 -13.19
N ARG A 78 -12.89 8.51 -12.62
CA ARG A 78 -11.75 9.06 -13.35
C ARG A 78 -10.53 8.15 -13.37
N ILE A 79 -10.47 7.11 -12.53
CA ILE A 79 -9.26 6.32 -12.31
C ILE A 79 -8.64 5.74 -13.60
N ARG A 80 -9.47 5.45 -14.62
CA ARG A 80 -9.02 4.94 -15.92
C ARG A 80 -8.79 6.00 -17.01
N LYS A 81 -9.12 7.26 -16.75
CA LYS A 81 -8.98 8.34 -17.74
C LYS A 81 -7.49 8.69 -17.91
N LYS A 82 -7.04 8.79 -19.17
CA LYS A 82 -5.62 9.07 -19.49
C LYS A 82 -5.09 10.38 -18.88
N ASN A 83 -5.95 11.38 -18.70
CA ASN A 83 -5.58 12.68 -18.15
C ASN A 83 -5.65 12.75 -16.61
N TYR A 84 -6.13 11.69 -15.95
CA TYR A 84 -6.12 11.58 -14.50
C TYR A 84 -4.82 10.89 -14.09
N GLY A 85 -3.88 11.66 -13.55
CA GLY A 85 -2.53 11.21 -13.21
C GLY A 85 -2.39 10.78 -11.76
N LEU A 86 -1.27 10.12 -11.43
CA LEU A 86 -1.01 9.57 -10.09
C LEU A 86 -0.96 10.66 -9.00
N ARG A 87 -0.42 11.84 -9.32
CA ARG A 87 -0.38 12.97 -8.37
C ARG A 87 -1.78 13.42 -7.97
N GLU A 88 -2.65 13.61 -8.96
CA GLU A 88 -4.03 14.02 -8.73
C GLU A 88 -4.78 12.96 -7.92
N PHE A 89 -4.58 11.68 -8.27
CA PHE A 89 -5.09 10.55 -7.49
C PHE A 89 -4.65 10.58 -6.02
N PHE A 90 -3.36 10.79 -5.76
CA PHE A 90 -2.82 10.88 -4.41
C PHE A 90 -3.46 12.04 -3.62
N GLU A 91 -3.51 13.23 -4.23
CA GLU A 91 -4.13 14.41 -3.62
C GLU A 91 -5.60 14.14 -3.30
N ASP A 92 -6.35 13.53 -4.23
CA ASP A 92 -7.75 13.18 -4.01
C ASP A 92 -7.94 12.14 -2.91
N CYS A 93 -7.06 11.13 -2.79
CA CYS A 93 -7.10 10.17 -1.67
C CYS A 93 -6.89 10.86 -0.31
N VAL A 94 -5.89 11.72 -0.20
CA VAL A 94 -5.56 12.42 1.06
C VAL A 94 -6.69 13.34 1.54
N HIS A 95 -7.44 13.94 0.61
CA HIS A 95 -8.60 14.76 0.95
C HIS A 95 -9.87 13.95 1.20
N SER A 96 -9.99 12.79 0.54
CA SER A 96 -11.15 11.90 0.64
C SER A 96 -11.22 11.10 1.95
N PHE A 97 -10.09 10.57 2.39
CA PHE A 97 -10.05 9.56 3.45
C PHE A 97 -9.48 10.13 4.75
N PRO A 98 -10.31 10.53 5.73
CA PRO A 98 -9.83 11.05 7.01
C PRO A 98 -9.00 10.03 7.81
N GLU A 99 -9.22 8.73 7.59
CA GLU A 99 -8.50 7.64 8.26
C GLU A 99 -7.00 7.65 7.98
N LEU A 100 -6.55 8.19 6.84
CA LEU A 100 -5.13 8.32 6.52
C LEU A 100 -4.37 9.23 7.50
N ARG A 101 -5.06 10.07 8.27
CA ARG A 101 -4.45 10.91 9.31
C ARG A 101 -4.16 10.15 10.60
N LEU A 102 -4.80 9.00 10.80
CA LEU A 102 -4.69 8.22 12.03
C LEU A 102 -3.29 7.65 12.26
N PHE A 103 -2.52 7.44 11.18
CA PHE A 103 -1.10 7.09 11.27
C PHE A 103 -0.25 8.17 11.96
N PHE A 104 -0.77 9.40 12.08
CA PHE A 104 -0.07 10.54 12.67
C PHE A 104 -0.69 11.01 13.98
N CYS A 105 -1.64 10.26 14.55
CA CYS A 105 -2.10 10.51 15.90
C CYS A 105 -0.92 10.31 16.85
N GLU A 106 -0.34 11.42 17.34
CA GLU A 106 0.80 11.38 18.25
C GLU A 106 0.47 10.56 19.50
N GLU A 107 1.38 9.67 19.88
CA GLU A 107 1.42 9.22 21.25
C GLU A 107 1.94 10.35 22.11
N ALA A 108 1.09 10.83 23.02
CA ALA A 108 1.56 11.62 24.15
C ALA A 108 2.60 10.79 24.92
N GLN A 109 3.87 11.02 24.59
CA GLN A 109 5.06 10.63 25.35
C GLN A 109 5.36 9.12 25.42
N GLY A 110 5.98 8.59 24.36
CA GLY A 110 7.00 7.53 24.51
C GLY A 110 6.85 6.31 23.62
N SER A 111 7.52 6.35 22.46
CA SER A 111 7.82 5.20 21.59
C SER A 111 6.59 4.43 21.08
N ALA A 112 5.86 5.03 20.15
CA ALA A 112 4.86 4.35 19.33
C ALA A 112 5.52 3.22 18.54
N LYS A 113 5.37 1.99 19.01
CA LYS A 113 5.66 0.78 18.25
C LYS A 113 4.35 0.31 17.64
N THR A 114 4.32 0.03 16.35
CA THR A 114 3.24 -0.76 15.76
C THR A 114 3.41 -2.22 16.18
N SER A 115 2.35 -3.01 16.08
CA SER A 115 2.42 -4.46 16.32
C SER A 115 3.40 -5.17 15.39
N SER A 116 3.69 -4.56 14.21
CA SER A 116 4.68 -5.02 13.24
C SER A 116 6.13 -4.62 13.55
N GLY A 117 6.37 -3.80 14.58
CA GLY A 117 7.69 -3.23 14.90
C GLY A 117 8.16 -2.15 13.91
N VAL A 118 7.27 -1.67 13.06
CA VAL A 118 7.50 -0.62 12.04
C VAL A 118 7.02 0.72 12.61
N SER A 119 7.49 1.86 12.07
CA SER A 119 6.92 3.15 12.49
C SER A 119 5.55 3.37 11.85
N ASN A 120 4.66 4.12 12.51
CA ASN A 120 3.36 4.48 11.92
C ASN A 120 3.53 5.19 10.56
N GLU A 121 4.59 5.98 10.42
CA GLU A 121 4.98 6.63 9.17
C GLU A 121 5.27 5.62 8.04
N ALA A 122 5.97 4.53 8.35
CA ALA A 122 6.25 3.49 7.38
C ALA A 122 5.00 2.65 7.05
N GLU A 123 4.07 2.43 7.99
CA GLU A 123 2.76 1.85 7.67
C GLU A 123 1.93 2.79 6.79
N TYR A 124 1.92 4.10 7.05
CA TYR A 124 1.31 5.09 6.15
C TYR A 124 1.86 4.97 4.71
N GLN A 125 3.19 4.89 4.55
CA GLN A 125 3.80 4.72 3.22
C GLN A 125 3.35 3.40 2.55
N ARG A 126 3.21 2.31 3.31
CA ARG A 126 2.70 1.03 2.79
C ARG A 126 1.24 1.14 2.34
N THR A 127 0.39 1.81 3.12
CA THR A 127 -1.01 2.04 2.76
C THR A 127 -1.14 2.91 1.51
N ILE A 128 -0.35 3.97 1.37
CA ILE A 128 -0.33 4.78 0.13
C ILE A 128 0.21 3.97 -1.06
N ALA A 129 1.24 3.14 -0.85
CA ALA A 129 1.73 2.26 -1.91
C ALA A 129 0.66 1.24 -2.36
N ALA A 130 -0.17 0.74 -1.43
CA ALA A 130 -1.31 -0.11 -1.75
C ALA A 130 -2.37 0.64 -2.57
N LEU A 131 -2.68 1.90 -2.22
CA LEU A 131 -3.56 2.75 -3.03
C LEU A 131 -3.00 2.97 -4.45
N PHE A 132 -1.68 3.18 -4.59
CA PHE A 132 -1.05 3.30 -5.91
C PHE A 132 -1.12 2.00 -6.70
N ALA A 133 -0.93 0.85 -6.04
CA ALA A 133 -1.12 -0.45 -6.67
C ALA A 133 -2.55 -0.62 -7.19
N VAL A 134 -3.57 -0.23 -6.42
CA VAL A 134 -4.97 -0.22 -6.88
C VAL A 134 -5.15 0.69 -8.10
N TYR A 135 -4.61 1.91 -8.07
CA TYR A 135 -4.65 2.85 -9.20
C TYR A 135 -4.02 2.26 -10.47
N TRP A 136 -2.82 1.66 -10.37
CA TRP A 136 -2.15 1.08 -11.53
C TRP A 136 -2.82 -0.20 -12.05
N LEU A 137 -3.29 -1.07 -11.15
CA LEU A 137 -4.00 -2.29 -11.53
C LEU A 137 -5.31 -1.95 -12.24
N LEU A 138 -6.09 -0.99 -11.75
CA LEU A 138 -7.32 -0.56 -12.42
C LEU A 138 -7.08 0.10 -13.79
N ARG A 139 -5.83 0.42 -14.15
CA ARG A 139 -5.38 0.97 -15.44
C ARG A 139 -4.53 0.00 -16.25
N ILE A 140 -4.59 -1.28 -15.92
CA ILE A 140 -3.80 -2.33 -16.58
C ILE A 140 -4.32 -2.62 -18.00
N ASP A 141 -5.57 -2.26 -18.28
CA ASP A 141 -6.29 -2.60 -19.49
C ASP A 141 -5.85 -1.77 -20.71
N GLY A 142 -5.67 -2.47 -21.83
CA GLY A 142 -5.42 -1.87 -23.13
C GLY A 142 -3.95 -1.67 -23.47
N ARG A 143 -3.69 -1.52 -24.78
CA ARG A 143 -2.33 -1.30 -25.32
C ARG A 143 -1.74 0.05 -24.91
N ASP A 144 -2.61 0.98 -24.49
CA ASP A 144 -2.26 2.36 -24.13
C ASP A 144 -2.28 2.63 -22.61
N GLY A 145 -2.61 1.63 -21.79
CA GLY A 145 -2.66 1.77 -20.33
C GLY A 145 -1.25 1.91 -19.75
N ASP A 146 -1.03 2.97 -18.98
CA ASP A 146 0.23 3.23 -18.26
C ASP A 146 0.34 2.41 -16.97
N GLY A 147 -0.72 1.68 -16.58
CA GLY A 147 -0.78 0.90 -15.35
C GLY A 147 0.33 -0.13 -15.22
N ARG A 148 0.56 -0.97 -16.24
CA ARG A 148 1.61 -2.02 -16.21
C ARG A 148 3.00 -1.43 -16.03
N VAL A 149 3.32 -0.38 -16.76
CA VAL A 149 4.63 0.29 -16.73
C VAL A 149 4.82 0.94 -15.37
N SER A 150 3.84 1.72 -14.91
CA SER A 150 3.93 2.42 -13.63
C SER A 150 3.99 1.45 -12.45
N PHE A 151 3.28 0.31 -12.52
CA PHE A 151 3.34 -0.73 -11.50
C PHE A 151 4.74 -1.33 -11.34
N CYS A 152 5.47 -1.52 -12.44
CA CYS A 152 6.80 -2.15 -12.41
C CYS A 152 7.91 -1.13 -12.15
N TYR A 153 7.82 0.05 -12.74
CA TYR A 153 8.91 1.01 -12.77
C TYR A 153 8.69 2.23 -11.88
N GLY A 154 7.47 2.43 -11.37
CA GLY A 154 7.07 3.62 -10.63
C GLY A 154 6.88 4.85 -11.51
N VAL A 155 7.00 6.01 -10.88
CA VAL A 155 6.92 7.32 -11.51
C VAL A 155 8.19 8.13 -11.26
N ASP A 156 8.42 9.16 -12.07
CA ASP A 156 9.47 10.13 -11.84
C ASP A 156 9.07 11.22 -10.82
N THR A 157 9.96 12.20 -10.61
CA THR A 157 9.74 13.34 -9.71
C THR A 157 8.59 14.26 -10.15
N SER A 158 8.19 14.19 -11.43
CA SER A 158 7.03 14.88 -11.97
C SER A 158 5.75 14.03 -11.92
N TRP A 159 5.79 12.89 -11.21
CA TRP A 159 4.70 11.92 -11.05
C TRP A 159 4.22 11.33 -12.39
N GLN A 160 5.07 11.35 -13.41
CA GLN A 160 4.78 10.73 -14.69
C GLN A 160 5.28 9.29 -14.71
N PRO A 161 4.57 8.37 -15.39
CA PRO A 161 5.05 7.01 -15.60
C PRO A 161 6.49 7.01 -16.09
N TRP A 162 7.37 6.28 -15.42
CA TRP A 162 8.76 6.22 -15.83
C TRP A 162 8.84 5.61 -17.23
N LYS A 163 9.37 6.38 -18.19
CA LYS A 163 9.62 5.90 -19.55
C LYS A 163 11.08 5.47 -19.62
N PRO A 164 11.37 4.17 -19.74
CA PRO A 164 12.75 3.76 -20.00
C PRO A 164 13.20 4.48 -21.27
N LYS A 165 14.27 5.29 -21.18
CA LYS A 165 14.93 5.83 -22.38
C LYS A 165 15.23 4.61 -23.25
N ARG A 166 14.67 4.55 -24.48
CA ARG A 166 14.91 3.43 -25.40
C ARG A 166 16.41 3.13 -25.40
N LEU A 167 16.77 1.92 -25.00
CA LEU A 167 18.14 1.44 -24.89
C LEU A 167 18.76 1.32 -26.29
N GLY A 168 19.06 2.45 -26.93
CA GLY A 168 19.56 2.50 -28.31
C GLY A 168 18.60 1.87 -29.34
N ASN A 169 18.99 1.86 -30.61
CA ASN A 169 18.22 1.22 -31.69
C ASN A 169 18.15 -0.31 -31.59
N SER A 170 18.73 -0.88 -30.54
CA SER A 170 18.43 -2.23 -30.11
C SER A 170 17.04 -2.20 -29.48
N THR A 171 16.01 -2.34 -30.31
CA THR A 171 14.78 -3.01 -29.84
C THR A 171 15.28 -4.17 -29.02
N VAL A 172 14.96 -4.23 -27.72
CA VAL A 172 15.21 -5.41 -26.93
C VAL A 172 14.28 -6.46 -27.52
N SER A 173 14.74 -7.07 -28.61
CA SER A 173 14.09 -8.17 -29.27
C SER A 173 14.37 -9.35 -28.38
N PHE A 174 13.60 -9.44 -27.31
CA PHE A 174 13.35 -10.74 -26.72
C PHE A 174 12.77 -11.55 -27.87
N LYS A 175 13.58 -12.47 -28.42
CA LYS A 175 13.06 -13.51 -29.31
C LYS A 175 11.87 -14.07 -28.56
N LYS A 176 10.66 -13.77 -29.06
CA LYS A 176 9.39 -14.23 -28.52
C LYS A 176 9.59 -15.70 -28.23
N VAL A 177 9.83 -16.05 -26.97
CA VAL A 177 9.92 -17.45 -26.56
C VAL A 177 8.55 -17.94 -26.92
N ARG A 178 8.46 -18.80 -27.95
CA ARG A 178 7.21 -19.45 -28.29
C ARG A 178 6.76 -20.05 -26.98
N SER A 179 5.66 -19.50 -26.45
CA SER A 179 4.87 -20.10 -25.39
C SER A 179 4.94 -21.59 -25.62
N LEU A 180 5.68 -22.31 -24.77
CA LEU A 180 5.46 -23.74 -24.67
C LEU A 180 3.98 -23.84 -24.38
N ASP A 181 3.24 -24.54 -25.25
CA ASP A 181 1.82 -24.81 -25.07
C ASP A 181 1.68 -25.60 -23.76
N VAL A 182 1.60 -24.87 -22.65
CA VAL A 182 1.17 -25.40 -21.37
C VAL A 182 -0.33 -25.50 -21.49
N ASN A 183 -0.78 -26.60 -22.10
CA ASN A 183 -2.16 -27.08 -21.98
C ASN A 183 -2.42 -27.41 -20.51
N ASN A 184 -2.64 -26.37 -19.69
CA ASN A 184 -3.16 -26.53 -18.35
C ASN A 184 -4.69 -26.56 -18.46
N THR A 185 -5.22 -27.68 -18.95
CA THR A 185 -6.64 -28.00 -18.82
C THR A 185 -6.89 -28.26 -17.34
N MET A 186 -7.21 -27.21 -16.58
CA MET A 186 -7.67 -27.31 -15.21
C MET A 186 -9.09 -27.91 -15.26
N VAL A 187 -9.18 -29.24 -15.25
CA VAL A 187 -10.44 -29.96 -15.11
C VAL A 187 -10.92 -29.75 -13.67
N LEU A 188 -11.85 -28.80 -13.48
CA LEU A 188 -12.66 -28.72 -12.27
C LEU A 188 -13.53 -30.00 -12.18
N ARG A 189 -13.00 -31.04 -11.55
CA ARG A 189 -13.82 -32.18 -11.10
C ARG A 189 -14.54 -31.77 -9.83
N SER A 190 -15.83 -31.52 -9.96
CA SER A 190 -16.80 -31.55 -8.87
C SER A 190 -16.72 -32.92 -8.17
N ARG A 191 -16.35 -32.93 -6.89
CA ARG A 191 -16.49 -34.08 -6.01
C ARG A 191 -17.52 -33.74 -4.95
N SER A 192 -18.62 -34.48 -4.98
CA SER A 192 -19.67 -34.55 -3.97
C SER A 192 -19.16 -35.22 -2.69
N ASP A 193 -19.78 -34.82 -1.58
CA ASP A 193 -19.56 -35.26 -0.21
C ASP A 193 -19.54 -36.78 0.01
N SER A 194 -18.68 -37.23 0.94
CA SER A 194 -19.03 -38.14 2.05
C SER A 194 -17.83 -38.40 2.98
N ASP A 195 -18.05 -38.13 4.26
CA ASP A 195 -17.52 -38.75 5.49
C ASP A 195 -16.06 -39.26 5.58
N ALA A 196 -15.31 -38.71 6.55
CA ALA A 196 -14.62 -39.51 7.57
C ALA A 196 -14.09 -38.65 8.73
N LYS A 197 -14.42 -39.07 9.97
CA LYS A 197 -13.82 -38.64 11.23
C LYS A 197 -12.33 -39.04 11.29
N ALA A 198 -11.47 -38.16 11.79
CA ALA A 198 -10.23 -38.54 12.46
C ALA A 198 -9.83 -37.49 13.49
N GLN A 199 -9.59 -37.96 14.72
CA GLN A 199 -8.95 -37.21 15.81
C GLN A 199 -7.50 -36.90 15.45
N VAL A 200 -7.05 -35.67 15.72
CA VAL A 200 -5.63 -35.30 15.67
C VAL A 200 -5.25 -34.65 17.00
N THR A 201 -4.38 -35.35 17.73
CA THR A 201 -3.66 -34.89 18.90
C THR A 201 -2.53 -33.95 18.45
N THR A 202 -2.52 -32.71 18.92
CA THR A 202 -1.45 -31.74 18.66
C THR A 202 -0.50 -31.67 19.85
N GLN A 203 0.76 -32.07 19.64
CA GLN A 203 1.89 -31.69 20.49
C GLN A 203 2.56 -30.48 19.86
N ALA A 204 2.61 -29.37 20.61
CA ALA A 204 3.35 -28.18 20.24
C ALA A 204 4.85 -28.38 20.53
N LYS A 205 5.67 -28.23 19.49
CA LYS A 205 7.13 -28.13 19.60
C LYS A 205 7.51 -26.70 19.24
N GLU A 206 8.00 -26.00 20.25
CA GLU A 206 8.55 -24.64 20.19
C GLU A 206 9.81 -24.64 19.31
N VAL A 207 9.82 -23.82 18.27
CA VAL A 207 10.98 -23.56 17.40
C VAL A 207 11.16 -22.06 17.31
N ALA A 208 12.38 -21.62 17.60
CA ALA A 208 12.80 -20.23 17.70
C ALA A 208 12.66 -19.44 16.39
N ASP A 209 12.31 -18.16 16.54
CA ASP A 209 12.18 -17.14 15.48
C ASP A 209 13.50 -16.91 14.72
N PRO A 210 13.50 -16.92 13.38
CA PRO A 210 14.54 -16.31 12.58
C PRO A 210 14.29 -14.80 12.43
N GLU A 211 15.41 -14.07 12.44
CA GLU A 211 15.53 -12.62 12.43
C GLU A 211 14.65 -11.89 11.40
N SER A 212 14.06 -10.77 11.84
CA SER A 212 13.23 -9.88 11.04
C SER A 212 14.04 -9.19 9.94
N GLU A 213 13.88 -9.61 8.68
CA GLU A 213 14.37 -8.87 7.52
C GLU A 213 13.56 -7.56 7.36
N SER A 214 14.20 -6.43 7.65
CA SER A 214 13.66 -5.10 7.38
C SER A 214 13.52 -4.88 5.87
N ALA A 215 12.34 -4.46 5.41
CA ALA A 215 12.09 -4.11 4.01
C ALA A 215 13.13 -3.09 3.47
N PRO A 216 13.64 -3.28 2.24
CA PRO A 216 14.62 -2.36 1.66
C PRO A 216 13.99 -0.97 1.45
N PRO A 217 14.72 0.13 1.72
CA PRO A 217 14.23 1.47 1.44
C PRO A 217 13.97 1.62 -0.06
N CYS A 218 12.82 2.18 -0.44
CA CYS A 218 12.57 2.67 -1.80
C CYS A 218 13.71 3.63 -2.17
N SER A 219 14.66 3.16 -2.98
CA SER A 219 15.84 3.93 -3.33
C SER A 219 15.43 5.20 -4.07
N HIS A 220 15.91 6.33 -3.58
CA HIS A 220 15.94 7.57 -4.34
C HIS A 220 16.53 7.25 -5.72
N TYR A 221 15.75 7.40 -6.78
CA TYR A 221 16.25 7.20 -8.13
C TYR A 221 17.41 8.18 -8.32
N PRO A 222 18.56 7.76 -8.84
CA PRO A 222 19.57 8.73 -9.25
C PRO A 222 18.90 9.68 -10.25
N ASP A 223 18.75 10.93 -9.85
CA ASP A 223 18.32 12.00 -10.73
C ASP A 223 19.45 12.17 -11.75
N ASP A 224 19.26 11.55 -12.91
CA ASP A 224 20.23 11.46 -14.01
C ASP A 224 20.27 12.81 -14.77
N SER A 225 20.19 13.93 -14.02
CA SER A 225 20.17 15.32 -14.48
C SER A 225 21.55 15.97 -14.51
N SER A 226 22.61 15.24 -14.11
CA SER A 226 23.99 15.67 -14.39
C SER A 226 24.38 15.29 -15.81
N ASP A 227 24.38 16.28 -16.71
CA ASP A 227 24.99 16.26 -18.06
C ASP A 227 26.53 16.06 -17.98
N SER A 228 26.96 14.92 -17.45
CA SER A 228 28.31 14.41 -17.66
C SER A 228 28.22 13.33 -18.73
N ALA A 229 29.16 13.33 -19.69
CA ALA A 229 29.24 12.40 -20.81
C ALA A 229 29.53 10.95 -20.37
N ALA A 230 28.64 10.38 -19.55
CA ALA A 230 28.70 9.02 -19.06
C ALA A 230 28.33 8.07 -20.20
N SER A 231 29.22 7.11 -20.42
CA SER A 231 29.05 5.99 -21.34
C SER A 231 27.65 5.39 -21.19
N LYS A 232 26.87 5.39 -22.29
CA LYS A 232 25.53 4.79 -22.35
C LYS A 232 25.65 3.28 -22.16
N SER A 233 25.64 2.83 -20.91
CA SER A 233 25.61 1.41 -20.58
C SER A 233 24.24 0.83 -20.93
N THR A 234 24.14 0.19 -22.09
CA THR A 234 22.96 -0.60 -22.45
C THR A 234 22.92 -1.87 -21.61
N VAL A 235 21.91 -1.99 -20.74
CA VAL A 235 21.71 -3.18 -19.91
C VAL A 235 20.97 -4.24 -20.74
N ALA A 236 21.72 -5.19 -21.30
CA ALA A 236 21.12 -6.39 -21.89
C ALA A 236 20.73 -7.37 -20.76
N LEU A 237 19.51 -7.93 -20.81
CA LEU A 237 19.10 -9.04 -19.96
C LEU A 237 19.65 -10.33 -20.57
N GLU A 238 20.73 -10.86 -19.99
CA GLU A 238 21.22 -12.19 -20.36
C GLU A 238 20.20 -13.25 -19.92
N GLN A 239 19.77 -14.10 -20.86
CA GLN A 239 18.86 -15.20 -20.55
C GLN A 239 19.50 -16.16 -19.54
N GLY A 240 18.77 -16.48 -18.47
CA GLY A 240 19.24 -17.39 -17.42
C GLY A 240 20.01 -16.72 -16.28
N MET A 241 20.13 -15.39 -16.25
CA MET A 241 20.65 -14.69 -15.08
C MET A 241 19.75 -14.95 -13.87
N ALA A 242 20.35 -15.36 -12.75
CA ALA A 242 19.60 -15.57 -11.51
C ALA A 242 19.02 -14.23 -11.01
N PHE A 243 17.77 -14.25 -10.51
CA PHE A 243 17.06 -13.05 -10.05
C PHE A 243 17.85 -12.22 -9.01
N GLN A 244 18.63 -12.88 -8.16
CA GLN A 244 19.46 -12.24 -7.13
C GLN A 244 20.67 -11.47 -7.71
N LEU A 245 21.13 -11.84 -8.90
CA LEU A 245 22.25 -11.19 -9.60
C LEU A 245 21.79 -10.03 -10.49
N MET A 246 20.47 -9.89 -10.70
CA MET A 246 19.90 -8.79 -11.46
C MET A 246 19.98 -7.49 -10.66
N THR A 247 20.33 -6.40 -11.34
CA THR A 247 20.09 -5.04 -10.84
C THR A 247 18.60 -4.79 -10.63
N GLU A 248 18.23 -3.82 -9.80
CA GLU A 248 16.80 -3.48 -9.57
C GLU A 248 16.06 -3.12 -10.88
N VAL A 249 16.74 -2.45 -11.81
CA VAL A 249 16.19 -2.16 -13.14
C VAL A 249 15.95 -3.44 -13.94
N GLN A 250 16.89 -4.39 -13.90
CA GLN A 250 16.73 -5.71 -14.54
C GLN A 250 15.63 -6.54 -13.90
N LYS A 251 15.48 -6.52 -12.56
CA LYS A 251 14.40 -7.23 -11.86
C LYS A 251 13.03 -6.71 -12.28
N ARG A 252 12.86 -5.37 -12.34
CA ARG A 252 11.61 -4.73 -12.77
C ARG A 252 11.30 -5.00 -14.24
N ALA A 253 12.33 -4.95 -15.10
CA ALA A 253 12.17 -5.31 -16.51
C ALA A 253 11.81 -6.79 -16.69
N SER A 254 12.49 -7.69 -15.99
CA SER A 254 12.16 -9.11 -15.97
C SER A 254 10.72 -9.31 -15.51
N PHE A 255 10.31 -8.70 -14.40
CA PHE A 255 8.95 -8.79 -13.88
C PHE A 255 7.92 -8.29 -14.90
N PHE A 256 8.15 -7.12 -15.51
CA PHE A 256 7.25 -6.55 -16.53
C PHE A 256 7.04 -7.49 -17.72
N GLU A 257 8.10 -8.14 -18.21
CA GLU A 257 8.06 -9.02 -19.38
C GLU A 257 7.50 -10.41 -19.05
N THR A 258 7.80 -10.95 -17.87
CA THR A 258 7.39 -12.33 -17.50
C THR A 258 6.02 -12.38 -16.82
N MET A 259 5.49 -11.26 -16.34
CA MET A 259 4.24 -11.25 -15.61
C MET A 259 3.05 -11.61 -16.52
N GLN A 260 2.17 -12.48 -16.03
CA GLN A 260 0.94 -12.86 -16.71
C GLN A 260 -0.13 -11.78 -16.54
N TRP A 261 0.07 -10.62 -17.17
CA TRP A 261 -0.87 -9.49 -17.10
C TRP A 261 -2.35 -9.83 -17.39
N PRO A 262 -2.69 -10.75 -18.32
CA PRO A 262 -4.08 -11.18 -18.51
C PRO A 262 -4.73 -11.76 -17.24
N MET A 263 -3.96 -12.36 -16.33
CA MET A 263 -4.48 -12.84 -15.05
C MET A 263 -5.01 -11.69 -14.19
N PHE A 264 -4.31 -10.56 -14.14
CA PHE A 264 -4.75 -9.36 -13.41
C PHE A 264 -5.95 -8.69 -14.08
N GLU A 265 -5.97 -8.63 -15.41
CA GLU A 265 -7.15 -8.16 -16.16
C GLU A 265 -8.39 -9.00 -15.83
N ASN A 266 -8.23 -10.33 -15.84
CA ASN A 266 -9.28 -11.28 -15.47
C ASN A 266 -9.70 -11.12 -14.01
N LEU A 267 -8.75 -10.91 -13.09
CA LEU A 267 -9.05 -10.69 -11.66
C LEU A 267 -9.91 -9.43 -11.47
N ILE A 268 -9.56 -8.32 -12.11
CA ILE A 268 -10.34 -7.07 -12.02
C ILE A 268 -11.73 -7.25 -12.63
N ALA A 269 -11.84 -8.01 -13.73
CA ALA A 269 -13.11 -8.34 -14.34
C ALA A 269 -13.99 -9.21 -13.42
N GLN A 270 -13.42 -10.26 -12.81
CA GLN A 270 -14.12 -11.14 -11.87
C GLN A 270 -14.53 -10.40 -10.59
N ALA A 271 -13.70 -9.46 -10.12
CA ALA A 271 -14.01 -8.61 -8.99
C ALA A 271 -15.16 -7.63 -9.29
N GLY A 272 -15.55 -7.46 -10.55
CA GLY A 272 -16.59 -6.51 -10.98
C GLY A 272 -16.12 -5.06 -10.99
N CYS A 273 -14.80 -4.79 -10.94
CA CYS A 273 -14.25 -3.44 -10.90
C CYS A 273 -14.05 -2.82 -12.30
N GLN A 274 -14.81 -3.30 -13.28
CA GLN A 274 -14.78 -2.80 -14.66
C GLN A 274 -15.83 -1.69 -14.85
N PRO A 275 -15.59 -0.65 -15.65
CA PRO A 275 -16.54 0.44 -15.87
C PRO A 275 -17.91 -0.01 -16.36
N GLN A 276 -17.94 -1.09 -17.15
CA GLN A 276 -19.14 -1.70 -17.69
C GLN A 276 -19.84 -2.68 -16.74
N ALA A 277 -19.21 -3.04 -15.62
CA ALA A 277 -19.82 -3.93 -14.66
C ALA A 277 -20.98 -3.21 -13.96
N LYS A 278 -22.05 -3.94 -13.71
CA LYS A 278 -23.12 -3.48 -12.82
C LYS A 278 -22.49 -3.21 -11.45
N ASP A 279 -22.68 -1.99 -10.94
CA ASP A 279 -22.12 -1.51 -9.68
C ASP A 279 -20.58 -1.40 -9.65
N GLY A 280 -19.92 -1.38 -10.81
CA GLY A 280 -18.45 -1.36 -10.89
C GLY A 280 -17.80 -0.14 -10.25
N ILE A 281 -18.47 1.03 -10.29
CA ILE A 281 -18.03 2.24 -9.60
C ILE A 281 -18.07 2.03 -8.08
N ASP A 282 -19.18 1.50 -7.55
CA ASP A 282 -19.33 1.31 -6.10
C ASP A 282 -18.36 0.25 -5.56
N ARG A 283 -18.02 -0.77 -6.37
CA ARG A 283 -16.96 -1.73 -6.05
C ARG A 283 -15.56 -1.11 -6.01
N VAL A 284 -15.24 -0.22 -6.94
CA VAL A 284 -13.97 0.53 -6.91
C VAL A 284 -13.93 1.46 -5.69
N MET A 285 -15.05 2.12 -5.36
CA MET A 285 -15.14 2.92 -4.13
C MET A 285 -14.89 2.08 -2.88
N ALA A 286 -15.55 0.92 -2.76
CA ALA A 286 -15.34 0.01 -1.63
C ALA A 286 -13.88 -0.47 -1.52
N LEU A 287 -13.26 -0.82 -2.65
CA LEU A 287 -11.85 -1.20 -2.70
C LEU A 287 -10.93 -0.06 -2.23
N LEU A 288 -11.18 1.18 -2.66
CA LEU A 288 -10.41 2.35 -2.23
C LEU A 288 -10.60 2.64 -0.73
N CYS A 289 -11.84 2.62 -0.24
CA CYS A 289 -12.15 2.81 1.18
C CYS A 289 -11.43 1.74 2.03
N LEU A 290 -11.61 0.45 1.72
CA LEU A 290 -10.97 -0.63 2.45
C LEU A 290 -9.45 -0.48 2.43
N THR A 291 -8.85 -0.19 1.28
CA THR A 291 -7.40 0.01 1.17
C THR A 291 -6.94 1.18 2.07
N ALA A 292 -7.69 2.28 2.12
CA ALA A 292 -7.33 3.46 2.89
C ALA A 292 -7.35 3.22 4.41
N PHE A 293 -8.24 2.36 4.92
CA PHE A 293 -8.37 2.13 6.36
C PHE A 293 -7.89 0.76 6.86
N HIS A 294 -7.63 -0.23 5.99
CA HIS A 294 -7.37 -1.59 6.49
C HIS A 294 -6.15 -1.69 7.44
N ASP A 295 -5.10 -0.92 7.14
CA ASP A 295 -3.86 -0.90 7.91
C ASP A 295 -3.90 -0.02 9.17
N ILE A 296 -4.95 0.78 9.41
CA ILE A 296 -4.97 1.68 10.58
C ILE A 296 -4.95 0.88 11.89
N MET A 297 -5.46 -0.36 11.88
CA MET A 297 -5.43 -1.25 13.04
C MET A 297 -4.04 -1.81 13.32
N LYS A 298 -3.01 -1.52 12.51
CA LYS A 298 -1.61 -1.77 12.89
C LYS A 298 -1.06 -0.73 13.86
N VAL A 299 -1.75 0.41 14.02
CA VAL A 299 -1.41 1.43 15.02
C VAL A 299 -1.97 0.98 16.37
N GLU A 300 -1.09 0.51 17.27
CA GLU A 300 -1.49 -0.10 18.55
C GLU A 300 -2.42 0.79 19.38
N ALA A 301 -2.20 2.10 19.35
CA ALA A 301 -3.02 3.09 20.05
C ALA A 301 -4.51 3.11 19.62
N LEU A 302 -4.84 2.56 18.45
CA LEU A 302 -6.19 2.56 17.88
C LEU A 302 -6.90 1.21 18.02
N LEU A 303 -6.21 0.19 18.55
CA LEU A 303 -6.78 -1.15 18.69
C LEU A 303 -8.02 -1.14 19.60
N PRO A 304 -9.08 -1.87 19.23
CA PRO A 304 -10.30 -1.95 20.03
C PRO A 304 -10.15 -2.88 21.23
N VAL A 305 -10.91 -2.59 22.28
CA VAL A 305 -11.16 -3.48 23.41
C VAL A 305 -12.51 -4.16 23.22
N VAL A 306 -12.57 -5.48 23.41
CA VAL A 306 -13.83 -6.24 23.33
C VAL A 306 -14.78 -5.83 24.45
N GLN A 307 -15.97 -5.42 24.08
CA GLN A 307 -17.03 -5.05 25.02
C GLN A 307 -17.75 -6.25 25.59
N LYS A 308 -18.34 -6.08 26.77
CA LYS A 308 -18.98 -7.16 27.52
C LYS A 308 -20.12 -7.82 26.75
N GLU A 309 -20.88 -7.03 26.00
CA GLU A 309 -21.99 -7.43 25.15
C GLU A 309 -21.57 -8.18 23.87
N HIS A 310 -20.30 -8.05 23.45
CA HIS A 310 -19.76 -8.69 22.25
C HIS A 310 -18.84 -9.88 22.58
N ALA A 311 -18.63 -10.18 23.86
CA ALA A 311 -17.77 -11.27 24.30
C ALA A 311 -18.51 -12.62 24.34
N PRO A 312 -17.85 -13.73 23.97
CA PRO A 312 -16.53 -13.76 23.35
C PRO A 312 -16.59 -13.33 21.87
N TYR A 313 -15.61 -12.56 21.40
CA TYR A 313 -15.48 -12.21 19.98
C TYR A 313 -14.30 -12.95 19.36
N LEU A 314 -14.56 -13.95 18.51
CA LEU A 314 -13.51 -14.77 17.87
C LEU A 314 -12.45 -15.29 18.87
N GLY A 315 -12.87 -15.64 20.09
CA GLY A 315 -12.00 -16.13 21.17
C GLY A 315 -11.44 -15.06 22.12
N TYR A 316 -11.72 -13.78 21.89
CA TYR A 316 -11.34 -12.69 22.79
C TYR A 316 -12.44 -12.42 23.83
N GLU A 317 -12.06 -12.40 25.10
CA GLU A 317 -12.96 -12.11 26.23
C GLU A 317 -13.21 -10.61 26.42
N ALA A 318 -14.24 -10.27 27.19
CA ALA A 318 -14.55 -8.88 27.53
C ALA A 318 -13.37 -8.20 28.23
N GLY A 319 -13.05 -6.97 27.81
CA GLY A 319 -11.94 -6.18 28.32
C GLY A 319 -10.58 -6.49 27.68
N VAL A 320 -10.49 -7.48 26.79
CA VAL A 320 -9.24 -7.81 26.08
C VAL A 320 -9.06 -6.91 24.85
N VAL A 321 -7.85 -6.37 24.68
CA VAL A 321 -7.44 -5.65 23.46
C VAL A 321 -7.20 -6.66 22.34
N ILE A 322 -7.81 -6.44 21.18
CA ILE A 322 -7.59 -7.26 20.00
C ILE A 322 -6.28 -6.82 19.34
N ARG A 323 -5.21 -7.62 19.43
CA ARG A 323 -3.88 -7.29 18.86
C ARG A 323 -3.71 -7.72 17.41
N ASP A 324 -4.49 -8.70 16.97
CA ASP A 324 -4.55 -9.07 15.56
C ASP A 324 -5.31 -7.99 14.79
N HIS A 325 -4.62 -7.28 13.90
CA HIS A 325 -5.16 -6.13 13.18
C HIS A 325 -6.35 -6.48 12.27
N ASP A 326 -6.40 -7.69 11.69
CA ASP A 326 -7.50 -8.13 10.83
C ASP A 326 -8.76 -8.40 11.67
N ILE A 327 -8.59 -9.06 12.82
CA ILE A 327 -9.69 -9.28 13.78
C ILE A 327 -10.15 -7.94 14.39
N ALA A 328 -9.21 -7.04 14.70
CA ALA A 328 -9.51 -5.72 15.24
C ALA A 328 -10.35 -4.89 14.25
N LEU A 329 -9.97 -4.91 12.97
CA LEU A 329 -10.72 -4.24 11.92
C LEU A 329 -12.12 -4.85 11.78
N SER A 330 -12.21 -6.18 11.74
CA SER A 330 -13.48 -6.90 11.65
C SER A 330 -14.42 -6.53 12.80
N TYR A 331 -13.90 -6.46 14.03
CA TYR A 331 -14.66 -6.05 15.21
C TYR A 331 -15.23 -4.64 15.08
N VAL A 332 -14.43 -3.68 14.59
CA VAL A 332 -14.88 -2.31 14.36
C VAL A 332 -15.93 -2.24 13.25
N LEU A 333 -15.73 -2.96 12.14
CA LEU A 333 -16.69 -2.96 11.02
C LEU A 333 -18.04 -3.60 11.41
N GLU A 334 -18.02 -4.65 12.23
CA GLU A 334 -19.22 -5.38 12.64
C GLU A 334 -20.03 -4.63 13.70
N HIS A 335 -19.36 -4.13 14.74
CA HIS A 335 -20.04 -3.56 15.91
C HIS A 335 -20.07 -2.03 15.94
N PHE A 336 -19.13 -1.38 15.25
CA PHE A 336 -18.96 0.07 15.27
C PHE A 336 -18.73 0.67 13.88
N PRO A 337 -19.53 0.31 12.85
CA PRO A 337 -19.27 0.72 11.47
C PRO A 337 -19.26 2.24 11.28
N SER A 338 -19.97 2.98 12.14
CA SER A 338 -20.02 4.45 12.13
C SER A 338 -18.72 5.12 12.57
N LEU A 339 -17.80 4.39 13.21
CA LEU A 339 -16.50 4.92 13.62
C LEU A 339 -15.51 5.07 12.48
N LEU A 340 -15.74 4.44 11.33
CA LEU A 340 -14.91 4.57 10.15
C LEU A 340 -15.70 5.35 9.09
N PRO A 341 -15.53 6.69 9.02
CA PRO A 341 -16.31 7.54 8.14
C PRO A 341 -16.39 7.02 6.71
N SER A 342 -15.28 6.51 6.15
CA SER A 342 -15.18 5.99 4.78
C SER A 342 -15.95 4.68 4.56
N PHE A 343 -16.10 3.84 5.58
CA PHE A 343 -16.92 2.63 5.51
C PHE A 343 -18.42 2.94 5.71
N ALA A 344 -18.74 3.82 6.67
CA ALA A 344 -20.10 4.08 7.11
C ALA A 344 -21.05 4.52 5.97
N GLY A 345 -20.57 5.40 5.09
CA GLY A 345 -21.32 5.91 3.94
C GLY A 345 -21.19 5.10 2.65
N LEU A 346 -20.53 3.93 2.66
CA LEU A 346 -20.68 2.97 1.56
C LEU A 346 -22.13 2.48 1.48
N GLN A 347 -22.58 2.16 0.28
CA GLN A 347 -23.88 1.49 0.10
C GLN A 347 -23.84 0.08 0.69
N GLU A 348 -24.96 -0.43 1.19
CA GLU A 348 -25.04 -1.76 1.82
C GLU A 348 -24.56 -2.91 0.91
N GLY A 349 -24.78 -2.80 -0.41
CA GLY A 349 -24.26 -3.77 -1.37
C GLY A 349 -22.74 -3.76 -1.52
N ALA A 350 -22.10 -2.63 -1.19
CA ALA A 350 -20.65 -2.43 -1.28
C ALA A 350 -19.92 -2.70 0.06
N LYS A 351 -20.66 -2.83 1.16
CA LYS A 351 -20.14 -3.24 2.48
C LYS A 351 -19.98 -4.75 2.63
N ARG A 352 -20.64 -5.53 1.75
CA ARG A 352 -20.59 -6.99 1.67
C ARG A 352 -19.52 -7.43 0.67
#